data_AF-A0A8T3RNR0-F1
#
_entry.id   AF-A0A8T3RNR0-F1
#
_cell.length_a   1.000
_cell.length_b   1.000
_cell.length_c   1.000
_cell.angle_alpha   90.00
_cell.angle_beta   90.00
_cell.angle_gamma   90.00
#
_symmetry.space_group_name_H-M   'P 1'
#
loop_
_entity.id
_entity.type
_entity.pdbx_description
1 polymer ?
#
loop_
_entity_poly.entity_id
_entity_poly.type
_entity_poly.pdbx_seq_one_letter_code
_entity_poly.pdbx_strand_id
1 'polypeptide(L)'
;MAYRGDFFPALPRFLAQYPKLEIEVVVTDRQVNLVEEGIDCAVRAAKIPDDSTLIARHIANVHWLTGASPDYLKRHGTPTTLADLERHDCIRFISPSSGRTVDWHFEQEGECISYVPRGRVGVTSLE
;
A
#
# COMPACT_ATOMS: atom_id res chain seq x y z
N MET A 1 5.69 16.02 1.24
CA MET A 1 4.27 15.66 1.26
C MET A 1 4.13 14.53 2.27
N ALA A 2 3.73 14.85 3.51
CA ALA A 2 3.72 13.90 4.61
C ALA A 2 2.48 13.00 4.52
N TYR A 3 2.68 11.69 4.62
CA TYR A 3 1.61 10.72 4.79
C TYR A 3 0.84 11.05 6.07
N ARG A 4 -0.36 11.62 5.94
CA ARG A 4 -1.27 11.81 7.07
C ARG A 4 -2.00 10.49 7.31
N GLY A 5 -1.35 9.57 8.02
CA GLY A 5 -1.99 8.39 8.54
C GLY A 5 -2.96 8.81 9.64
N ASP A 6 -4.17 9.24 9.27
CA ASP A 6 -5.12 9.84 10.21
C ASP A 6 -5.87 8.82 11.06
N PHE A 7 -5.75 7.51 10.77
CA PHE A 7 -6.46 6.46 11.50
C PHE A 7 -6.09 6.42 13.00
N PHE A 8 -4.84 6.10 13.34
CA PHE A 8 -4.41 6.01 14.73
C PHE A 8 -4.56 7.35 15.49
N PRO A 9 -4.21 8.51 14.92
CA PRO A 9 -4.45 9.80 15.57
C PRO A 9 -5.93 10.13 15.81
N ALA A 10 -6.87 9.56 15.04
CA ALA A 10 -8.30 9.77 15.24
C ALA A 10 -8.92 8.89 16.34
N LEU A 11 -8.27 7.78 16.72
CA LEU A 11 -8.80 6.82 17.69
C LEU A 11 -9.14 7.44 19.06
N PRO A 12 -8.29 8.30 19.67
CA PRO A 12 -8.61 8.87 20.98
C PRO A 12 -9.93 9.64 21.00
N ARG A 13 -10.21 10.43 19.96
CA ARG A 13 -11.47 11.18 19.83
C ARG A 13 -12.65 10.23 19.62
N PHE A 14 -12.47 9.19 18.82
CA PHE A 14 -13.51 8.20 18.54
C PHE A 14 -13.88 7.39 19.78
N LEU A 15 -12.90 6.88 20.54
CA LEU A 15 -13.12 6.15 21.78
C LEU A 15 -13.76 7.03 22.87
N ALA A 16 -13.42 8.32 22.92
CA ALA A 16 -14.09 9.27 23.82
C ALA A 16 -15.59 9.45 23.50
N GLN A 17 -15.97 9.35 22.22
CA GLN A 17 -17.37 9.42 21.78
C GLN A 17 -18.13 8.11 22.05
N TYR A 18 -17.45 6.97 22.10
CA TYR A 18 -18.01 5.63 22.29
C TYR A 18 -17.32 4.89 23.45
N PRO A 19 -17.61 5.25 24.71
CA PRO A 19 -16.83 4.80 25.88
C PRO A 19 -16.97 3.30 26.21
N LYS A 20 -17.91 2.59 25.58
CA LYS A 20 -18.10 1.14 25.75
C LYS A 20 -17.44 0.32 24.64
N LEU A 21 -16.84 0.99 23.66
CA LEU A 21 -16.22 0.33 22.52
C LEU A 21 -14.78 -0.06 22.87
N GLU A 22 -14.45 -1.32 22.64
CA GLU A 22 -13.08 -1.82 22.65
C GLU A 22 -12.65 -2.06 21.20
N ILE A 23 -11.41 -1.72 20.86
CA ILE A 23 -10.88 -1.87 19.51
C ILE A 23 -9.56 -2.63 19.60
N GLU A 24 -9.50 -3.79 18.95
CA GLU A 24 -8.27 -4.51 18.65
C GLU A 24 -7.85 -4.22 17.20
N VAL A 25 -6.58 -3.86 16.99
CA VAL A 25 -6.07 -3.49 15.66
C VAL A 25 -4.95 -4.44 15.27
N VAL A 26 -5.18 -5.19 14.19
CA VAL A 26 -4.16 -5.99 13.52
C VAL A 26 -3.71 -5.24 12.26
N VAL A 27 -2.41 -4.99 12.15
CA VAL A 27 -1.79 -4.37 10.96
C VAL A 27 -1.10 -5.46 10.18
N THR A 28 -1.57 -5.75 8.96
CA THR A 28 -1.00 -6.78 8.11
C THR A 28 -1.18 -6.46 6.63
N ASP A 29 -0.17 -6.78 5.82
CA ASP A 29 -0.21 -6.65 4.36
C ASP A 29 -0.86 -7.86 3.67
N ARG A 30 -1.14 -8.95 4.39
CA ARG A 30 -1.83 -10.11 3.79
C ARG A 30 -3.31 -9.84 3.61
N GLN A 31 -3.89 -10.44 2.58
CA GLN A 31 -5.33 -10.57 2.49
C GLN A 31 -5.83 -11.52 3.59
N VAL A 32 -6.77 -11.05 4.40
CA VAL A 32 -7.36 -11.77 5.54
C VAL A 32 -8.77 -12.23 5.17
N ASN A 33 -9.21 -13.36 5.70
CA ASN A 33 -10.60 -13.77 5.64
C ASN A 33 -11.33 -13.23 6.86
N LEU A 34 -12.13 -12.17 6.68
CA LEU A 34 -12.80 -11.49 7.80
C LEU A 34 -13.71 -12.43 8.61
N VAL A 35 -14.38 -13.38 7.94
CA VAL A 35 -15.32 -14.29 8.59
C VAL A 35 -14.59 -15.36 9.38
N GLU A 36 -13.62 -16.03 8.77
CA GLU A 36 -12.87 -17.12 9.42
C GLU A 36 -11.97 -16.61 10.55
N GLU A 37 -11.49 -15.37 10.44
CA GLU A 37 -10.57 -14.77 11.42
C GLU A 37 -11.27 -13.92 12.48
N GLY A 38 -12.61 -13.83 12.45
CA GLY A 38 -13.38 -13.07 13.44
C GLY A 38 -13.13 -11.56 13.39
N ILE A 39 -12.83 -11.01 12.21
CA ILE A 39 -12.56 -9.58 12.02
C ILE A 39 -13.84 -8.88 11.56
N ASP A 40 -14.31 -7.90 12.32
CA ASP A 40 -15.55 -7.17 11.99
C ASP A 40 -15.43 -6.28 10.76
N CYS A 41 -14.27 -5.63 10.57
CA CYS A 41 -14.02 -4.79 9.41
C CYS A 41 -12.52 -4.68 9.06
N ALA A 42 -12.23 -4.39 7.79
CA ALA A 42 -10.88 -4.11 7.34
C ALA A 42 -10.81 -2.80 6.56
N VAL A 43 -9.77 -2.02 6.81
CA VAL A 43 -9.41 -0.85 6.02
C VAL A 43 -8.25 -1.24 5.11
N ARG A 44 -8.46 -1.19 3.79
CA ARG A 44 -7.48 -1.63 2.80
C ARG A 44 -7.26 -0.55 1.74
N ALA A 45 -5.99 -0.35 1.38
CA ALA A 45 -5.58 0.46 0.24
C ALA A 45 -5.48 -0.41 -1.03
N ALA A 46 -6.53 -1.20 -1.32
CA ALA A 46 -6.57 -2.11 -2.44
C ALA A 46 -8.00 -2.21 -2.99
N LYS A 47 -8.12 -2.56 -4.29
CA LYS A 47 -9.42 -2.89 -4.87
C LYS A 47 -9.95 -4.16 -4.20
N ILE A 48 -11.22 -4.15 -3.81
CA ILE A 48 -11.90 -5.36 -3.34
C ILE A 48 -12.11 -6.29 -4.55
N PRO A 49 -11.84 -7.60 -4.42
CA PRO A 49 -12.08 -8.55 -5.50
C PRO A 49 -13.52 -8.47 -6.02
N ASP A 50 -13.70 -8.56 -7.34
CA ASP A 50 -15.02 -8.40 -7.98
C ASP A 50 -16.00 -9.52 -7.58
N ASP A 51 -15.50 -10.65 -7.05
CA ASP A 51 -16.24 -11.82 -6.56
C ASP A 51 -16.47 -11.82 -5.04
N SER A 52 -16.11 -10.73 -4.34
CA SER A 52 -16.32 -10.60 -2.90
C SER A 52 -17.80 -10.38 -2.55
N THR A 53 -18.31 -11.13 -1.57
CA THR A 53 -19.63 -10.90 -0.96
C THR A 53 -19.64 -9.77 0.08
N LEU A 54 -18.48 -9.17 0.36
CA LEU A 54 -18.33 -8.10 1.35
C LEU A 54 -18.91 -6.77 0.85
N ILE A 55 -19.49 -6.01 1.77
CA ILE A 55 -19.91 -4.64 1.51
C ILE A 55 -18.68 -3.72 1.55
N ALA A 56 -18.38 -3.10 0.42
CA ALA A 56 -17.32 -2.12 0.26
C ALA A 56 -17.81 -0.70 0.50
N ARG A 57 -17.04 0.11 1.24
CA ARG A 57 -17.23 1.56 1.31
C ARG A 57 -15.92 2.28 1.02
N HIS A 58 -15.95 3.18 0.03
CA HIS A 58 -14.84 4.09 -0.22
C HIS A 58 -14.71 5.10 0.94
N ILE A 59 -13.51 5.23 1.49
CA ILE A 59 -13.21 6.12 2.64
C ILE A 59 -12.31 7.28 2.18
N ALA A 60 -11.27 6.98 1.40
CA ALA A 60 -10.32 7.97 0.92
C ALA A 60 -9.51 7.43 -0.27
N ASN A 61 -8.87 8.35 -1.00
CA ASN A 61 -7.85 8.02 -1.99
C ASN A 61 -6.46 8.06 -1.36
N VAL A 62 -5.62 7.09 -1.69
CA VAL A 62 -4.20 7.06 -1.29
C VAL A 62 -3.37 7.41 -2.52
N HIS A 63 -2.47 8.39 -2.37
CA HIS A 63 -1.54 8.78 -3.43
C HIS A 63 -0.18 8.18 -3.14
N TRP A 64 0.29 7.33 -4.03
CA TRP A 64 1.64 6.78 -3.98
C TRP A 64 2.63 7.75 -4.63
N LEU A 65 3.84 7.82 -4.08
CA LEU A 65 4.93 8.60 -4.64
C LEU A 65 6.15 7.70 -4.81
N THR A 66 6.77 7.75 -5.97
CA THR A 66 8.07 7.09 -6.22
C THR A 66 9.18 8.03 -5.83
N GLY A 67 10.10 7.55 -4.99
CA GLY A 67 11.20 8.35 -4.48
C GLY A 67 12.45 7.51 -4.26
N ALA A 68 13.59 8.20 -4.23
CA ALA A 68 14.88 7.61 -3.93
C ALA A 68 15.69 8.57 -3.05
N SER A 69 16.72 8.05 -2.37
CA SER A 69 17.58 8.89 -1.56
C SER A 69 18.37 9.87 -2.45
N PRO A 70 18.69 11.09 -1.95
CA PRO A 70 19.48 12.05 -2.73
C PRO A 70 20.87 11.52 -3.14
N ASP A 71 21.50 10.71 -2.29
CA ASP A 71 22.80 10.10 -2.60
C ASP A 71 22.69 9.08 -3.74
N TYR A 72 21.62 8.27 -3.76
CA TYR A 72 21.37 7.34 -4.85
C TYR A 72 21.20 8.06 -6.18
N LEU A 73 20.38 9.12 -6.23
CA LEU A 73 20.14 9.91 -7.44
C LEU A 73 21.39 10.64 -7.94
N LYS A 74 22.29 11.08 -7.05
CA LYS A 74 23.58 11.67 -7.45
C LYS A 74 24.49 10.66 -8.16
N ARG A 75 24.44 9.38 -7.77
CA ARG A 75 25.29 8.32 -8.32
C ARG A 75 24.72 7.70 -9.59
N HIS A 76 23.39 7.56 -9.66
CA HIS A 76 22.70 6.83 -10.71
C HIS A 76 21.93 7.72 -11.69
N GLY A 77 21.88 9.03 -11.46
CA GLY A 77 21.03 9.95 -12.20
C GLY A 77 19.59 9.98 -11.66
N THR A 78 18.82 10.97 -12.09
CA THR A 78 17.38 11.06 -11.77
C THR A 78 16.57 10.54 -12.95
N PRO A 79 15.71 9.53 -12.76
CA PRO A 79 14.85 9.03 -13.83
C PRO A 79 13.84 10.11 -14.22
N THR A 80 13.68 10.34 -15.52
CA THR A 80 12.73 11.32 -16.09
C THR A 80 11.60 10.64 -16.86
N THR A 81 11.77 9.37 -17.20
CA THR A 81 10.80 8.51 -17.87
C THR A 81 10.68 7.15 -17.18
N LEU A 82 9.60 6.42 -17.42
CA LEU A 82 9.47 5.05 -16.92
C LEU A 82 10.54 4.10 -17.46
N ALA A 83 10.98 4.31 -18.70
CA ALA A 83 12.04 3.51 -19.31
C ALA A 83 13.39 3.66 -18.58
N ASP A 84 13.66 4.83 -17.99
CA ASP A 84 14.88 5.06 -17.21
C ASP A 84 14.96 4.10 -16.00
N LEU A 85 13.82 3.68 -15.45
CA LEU A 85 13.76 2.78 -14.29
C LEU A 85 14.40 1.41 -14.58
N GLU A 86 14.52 0.98 -15.83
CA GLU A 86 15.23 -0.26 -16.18
C GLU A 86 16.72 -0.22 -15.78
N ARG A 87 17.29 0.97 -15.64
CA ARG A 87 18.69 1.19 -15.24
C ARG A 87 18.83 1.44 -13.73
N HIS A 88 17.72 1.45 -13.00
CA HIS A 88 17.68 1.69 -11.56
C HIS A 88 17.41 0.40 -10.78
N ASP A 89 17.90 0.35 -9.54
CA ASP A 89 17.73 -0.77 -8.62
C ASP A 89 16.46 -0.53 -7.81
N CYS A 90 15.31 -0.88 -8.38
CA CYS A 90 14.01 -0.62 -7.77
C CYS A 90 13.77 -1.56 -6.58
N ILE A 91 13.32 -1.01 -5.45
CA ILE A 91 12.94 -1.81 -4.29
C ILE A 91 11.60 -2.48 -4.59
N ARG A 92 11.60 -3.80 -4.65
CA ARG A 92 10.41 -4.58 -4.98
C ARG A 92 9.63 -4.89 -3.70
N PHE A 93 8.31 -4.69 -3.72
CA PHE A 93 7.43 -5.25 -2.70
C PHE A 93 6.94 -6.62 -3.15
N ILE A 94 7.12 -7.64 -2.32
CA ILE A 94 6.67 -9.01 -2.58
C ILE A 94 5.40 -9.22 -1.77
N SER A 95 4.31 -9.52 -2.47
CA SER A 95 3.00 -9.76 -1.84
C SER A 95 3.07 -11.00 -0.95
N PRO A 96 2.75 -10.90 0.35
CA PRO A 96 2.71 -12.06 1.25
C PRO A 96 1.71 -13.13 0.78
N SER A 97 0.60 -12.70 0.17
CA SER A 97 -0.47 -13.61 -0.27
C SER A 97 -0.17 -14.34 -1.57
N SER A 98 0.60 -13.76 -2.50
CA SER A 98 0.89 -14.39 -3.80
C SER A 98 2.34 -14.81 -4.00
N GLY A 99 3.27 -14.33 -3.17
CA GLY A 99 4.70 -14.49 -3.35
C GLY A 99 5.28 -13.75 -4.56
N ARG A 100 4.47 -12.94 -5.26
CA ARG A 100 4.86 -12.22 -6.48
C ARG A 100 5.23 -10.77 -6.17
N THR A 101 6.10 -10.21 -7.01
CA THR A 101 6.37 -8.77 -7.00
C THR A 101 5.08 -8.02 -7.36
N VAL A 102 4.76 -7.00 -6.56
CA VAL A 102 3.63 -6.09 -6.82
C VAL A 102 4.06 -5.03 -7.82
N ASP A 103 3.25 -4.85 -8.86
CA ASP A 103 3.49 -3.88 -9.91
C ASP A 103 3.33 -2.44 -9.38
N TRP A 104 4.19 -1.55 -9.86
CA TRP A 104 4.05 -0.11 -9.66
C TRP A 104 3.06 0.43 -10.69
N HIS A 105 2.16 1.31 -10.24
CA HIS A 105 1.18 1.96 -11.12
C HIS A 105 1.52 3.44 -11.22
N PHE A 106 1.65 3.92 -12.46
CA PHE A 106 1.94 5.32 -12.78
C PHE A 106 0.80 5.89 -13.60
N GLU A 107 0.53 7.19 -13.44
CA GLU A 107 -0.41 7.90 -14.30
C GLU A 107 0.38 8.67 -15.37
N GLN A 108 0.09 8.42 -16.64
CA GLN A 108 0.68 9.13 -17.78
C GLN A 108 -0.44 9.50 -18.75
N GLU A 109 -0.60 10.79 -19.03
CA GLU A 109 -1.64 11.31 -19.94
C GLU A 109 -3.09 10.87 -19.57
N GLY A 110 -3.34 10.63 -18.28
CA GLY A 110 -4.64 10.16 -17.77
C GLY A 110 -4.84 8.64 -17.85
N GLU A 111 -3.85 7.90 -18.33
CA GLU A 111 -3.85 6.44 -18.34
C GLU A 111 -3.02 5.86 -17.19
N CYS A 112 -3.51 4.78 -16.60
CA CYS A 112 -2.78 4.02 -15.59
C CYS A 112 -1.87 2.99 -16.28
N ILE A 113 -0.56 3.19 -16.15
CA ILE A 113 0.48 2.31 -16.69
C ILE A 113 1.03 1.44 -15.56
N SER A 114 0.97 0.13 -15.75
CA SER A 114 1.65 -0.83 -14.86
C SER A 114 3.11 -1.02 -15.25
N TYR A 115 4.01 -0.99 -14.25
CA TYR A 115 5.44 -1.24 -14.39
C TYR A 115 5.87 -2.29 -13.37
N VAL A 116 6.47 -3.38 -13.83
CA VAL A 116 7.03 -4.42 -12.96
C VAL A 116 8.43 -3.99 -12.50
N PRO A 117 8.64 -3.59 -11.23
CA PRO A 117 9.93 -3.10 -10.78
C PRO A 117 11.00 -4.20 -10.81
N ARG A 118 12.18 -3.84 -11.30
CA ARG A 118 13.36 -4.70 -11.29
C ARG A 118 14.40 -4.16 -10.31
N GLY A 119 14.93 -5.05 -9.47
CA GLY A 119 15.96 -4.70 -8.53
C GLY A 119 16.36 -5.89 -7.66
N ARG A 120 17.52 -5.78 -7.05
CA ARG A 120 18.16 -6.84 -6.26
C ARG A 120 17.48 -7.02 -4.91
N VAL A 121 16.85 -5.98 -4.38
CA VAL A 121 16.18 -6.00 -3.08
C VAL A 121 14.69 -6.23 -3.25
N GLY A 122 14.18 -7.26 -2.59
CA GLY A 122 12.76 -7.50 -2.37
C GLY A 122 12.43 -7.38 -0.90
N VAL A 123 11.31 -6.73 -0.57
CA VAL A 123 10.80 -6.54 0.78
C VAL A 123 9.42 -7.15 0.86
N THR A 124 9.13 -7.84 1.96
CA THR A 124 7.81 -8.37 2.31
C THR A 124 7.56 -8.06 3.77
N SER A 125 6.30 -8.02 4.20
CA SER A 125 5.99 -8.13 5.62
C SER A 125 6.30 -9.55 6.09
N LEU A 126 6.87 -9.66 7.29
CA LEU A 126 6.87 -10.89 8.06
C LEU A 126 5.54 -10.98 8.82
N GLU A 127 5.10 -12.21 9.12
CA GLU A 127 3.95 -12.48 9.98
C GLU A 127 4.32 -12.39 11.46
#